data_AF-A0A350JJ96-F1
#
_entry.id   AF-A0A350JJ96-F1
#
_cell.length_a   1.000
_cell.length_b   1.000
_cell.length_c   1.000
_cell.angle_alpha   90.00
_cell.angle_beta   90.00
_cell.angle_gamma   90.00
#
_symmetry.space_group_name_H-M   'P 1'
#
loop_
_entity.id
_entity.type
_entity.pdbx_description
1 polymer ?
#
loop_
_entity_poly.entity_id
_entity_poly.type
_entity_poly.pdbx_seq_one_letter_code
_entity_poly.pdbx_strand_id
1 'polypeptide(L)'
;MKIKNTYTCSNTKLRQKQIPNEILGRLNSLQGNRNLREQRDTFSSVLMHPCGIYRWNLPLFKLPYHHILETREYGEEILLHIYHPCTQRVVTLMMRKNHWICLGATPDDQLDELIADRCTKTHWLSYPASKGQRIAVKKITGDKVSPLITAANANVIIHTQNLMNHIIIIEKMLNDWIDTNTLLRTQIA
;
A
#
# COMPACT_ATOMS: atom_id res chain seq x y z
N MET A 1 21.08 -16.69 -2.68
CA MET A 1 21.52 -15.91 -3.87
C MET A 1 20.60 -14.69 -4.00
N LYS A 2 21.09 -13.47 -3.73
CA LYS A 2 20.27 -12.23 -3.80
C LYS A 2 20.37 -11.64 -5.20
N ILE A 3 19.42 -11.98 -6.06
CA ILE A 3 19.23 -11.26 -7.33
C ILE A 3 18.57 -9.92 -6.98
N LYS A 4 19.35 -8.84 -6.93
CA LYS A 4 18.82 -7.47 -6.80
C LYS A 4 18.37 -7.01 -8.19
N ASN A 5 17.18 -7.40 -8.61
CA ASN A 5 16.58 -6.80 -9.80
C ASN A 5 16.23 -5.34 -9.46
N THR A 6 16.92 -4.41 -10.15
CA THR A 6 16.64 -2.97 -10.06
C THR A 6 15.84 -2.57 -11.29
N TYR A 7 14.73 -1.88 -11.08
CA TYR A 7 13.87 -1.41 -12.16
C TYR A 7 13.85 0.12 -12.13
N THR A 8 14.30 0.73 -13.23
CA THR A 8 14.24 2.17 -13.43
C THR A 8 12.87 2.54 -13.97
N CYS A 9 12.21 3.51 -13.34
CA CYS A 9 11.04 4.13 -13.94
C CYS A 9 11.51 5.11 -15.01
N SER A 10 11.43 4.72 -16.29
CA SER A 10 11.52 5.71 -17.37
C SER A 10 10.37 6.70 -17.20
N ASN A 11 10.60 7.98 -17.51
CA ASN A 11 9.62 9.06 -17.41
C ASN A 11 8.43 8.77 -18.34
N THR A 12 7.53 7.87 -17.91
CA THR A 12 6.21 7.73 -18.49
C THR A 12 5.54 9.05 -18.23
N LYS A 13 5.39 9.87 -19.29
CA LYS A 13 4.57 11.09 -19.32
C LYS A 13 3.43 10.89 -18.34
N LEU A 14 3.41 11.66 -17.25
CA LEU A 14 2.41 11.64 -16.18
C LEU A 14 1.02 11.59 -16.83
N ARG A 15 0.49 10.39 -17.07
CA ARG A 15 -0.85 10.23 -17.63
C ARG A 15 -1.78 10.86 -16.61
N GLN A 16 -2.72 11.66 -17.10
CA GLN A 16 -3.65 12.42 -16.26
C GLN A 16 -4.12 11.58 -15.08
N LYS A 17 -3.90 12.16 -13.89
CA LYS A 17 -4.19 11.66 -12.55
C LYS A 17 -5.63 11.15 -12.45
N GLN A 18 -5.86 9.89 -12.78
CA GLN A 18 -7.11 9.23 -12.44
C GLN A 18 -6.82 8.24 -11.34
N ILE A 19 -7.30 8.59 -10.15
CA ILE A 19 -7.36 7.70 -9.01
C ILE A 19 -8.18 6.46 -9.38
N PRO A 20 -7.83 5.25 -8.92
CA PRO A 20 -8.57 4.04 -9.26
C PRO A 20 -10.05 4.14 -8.86
N ASN A 21 -10.95 3.59 -9.69
CA ASN A 21 -12.40 3.62 -9.46
C ASN A 21 -12.78 2.97 -8.12
N GLU A 22 -12.00 2.00 -7.65
CA GLU A 22 -12.17 1.32 -6.37
C GLU A 22 -11.95 2.28 -5.20
N ILE A 23 -10.97 3.18 -5.33
CA ILE A 23 -10.73 4.22 -4.33
C ILE A 23 -11.84 5.27 -4.36
N LEU A 24 -12.33 5.64 -5.56
CA LEU A 24 -13.50 6.52 -5.68
C LEU A 24 -14.76 5.90 -5.05
N GLY A 25 -15.01 4.60 -5.29
CA GLY A 25 -16.13 3.89 -4.68
C GLY A 25 -16.06 3.89 -3.15
N ARG A 26 -14.88 3.64 -2.58
CA ARG A 26 -14.63 3.71 -1.13
C ARG A 26 -14.71 5.14 -0.60
N LEU A 27 -14.30 6.14 -1.37
CA LEU A 27 -14.44 7.55 -1.00
C LEU A 27 -15.91 7.98 -0.92
N ASN A 28 -16.75 7.49 -1.83
CA ASN A 28 -18.18 7.79 -1.82
C ASN A 28 -18.87 7.21 -0.59
N SER A 29 -18.43 6.05 -0.07
CA SER A 29 -19.00 5.49 1.16
C SER A 29 -18.72 6.35 2.40
N LEU A 30 -17.67 7.20 2.37
CA LEU A 30 -17.42 8.16 3.46
C LEU A 30 -18.52 9.21 3.60
N GLN A 31 -19.30 9.49 2.56
CA GLN A 31 -20.39 10.48 2.62
C GLN A 31 -21.51 10.05 3.58
N GLY A 32 -21.67 8.75 3.82
CA GLY A 32 -22.63 8.22 4.79
C GLY A 32 -22.15 8.24 6.25
N ASN A 33 -20.86 8.48 6.47
CA ASN A 33 -20.26 8.43 7.81
C ASN A 33 -20.51 9.74 8.57
N ARG A 34 -21.10 9.62 9.76
CA ARG A 34 -21.45 10.75 10.63
C ARG A 34 -20.27 11.27 11.44
N ASN A 35 -19.23 10.46 11.61
CA ASN A 35 -18.03 10.81 12.39
C ASN A 35 -16.77 10.09 11.87
N LEU A 36 -15.60 10.52 12.36
CA LEU A 36 -14.30 9.97 11.97
C LEU A 36 -14.08 8.51 12.39
N ARG A 37 -14.77 8.04 13.45
CA ARG A 37 -14.61 6.67 13.95
C ARG A 37 -15.20 5.65 12.99
N GLU A 38 -16.31 5.98 12.33
CA GLU A 38 -16.97 5.15 11.32
C GLU A 38 -16.11 4.97 10.05
N GLN A 39 -15.12 5.84 9.82
CA GLN A 39 -14.26 5.77 8.64
C GLN A 39 -13.06 4.81 8.80
N ARG A 40 -12.86 4.26 10.00
CA ARG A 40 -11.64 3.52 10.37
C ARG A 40 -11.27 2.40 9.38
N ASP A 41 -12.28 1.68 8.92
CA ASP A 41 -12.12 0.45 8.13
C ASP A 41 -12.41 0.68 6.63
N THR A 42 -12.58 1.93 6.17
CA THR A 42 -12.98 2.22 4.78
C THR A 42 -11.94 1.82 3.74
N PHE A 43 -10.66 1.98 4.05
CA PHE A 43 -9.55 1.67 3.12
C PHE A 43 -8.62 0.56 3.63
N SER A 44 -8.94 -0.02 4.78
CA SER A 44 -8.07 -1.01 5.42
C SER A 44 -8.86 -2.12 6.10
N SER A 45 -8.28 -3.31 6.12
CA SER A 45 -8.78 -4.49 6.81
C SER A 45 -7.80 -4.91 7.90
N VAL A 46 -8.29 -5.69 8.86
CA VAL A 46 -7.47 -6.33 9.89
C VAL A 46 -7.26 -7.78 9.49
N LEU A 47 -6.01 -8.23 9.46
CA LEU A 47 -5.64 -9.61 9.20
C LEU A 47 -4.88 -10.19 10.40
N MET A 48 -5.17 -11.45 10.69
CA MET A 48 -4.48 -12.24 11.71
C MET A 48 -3.30 -12.97 11.07
N HIS A 49 -2.15 -12.88 11.71
CA HIS A 49 -0.89 -13.53 11.35
C HIS A 49 -0.36 -14.29 12.58
N PRO A 50 0.56 -15.27 12.42
CA PRO A 50 1.05 -16.06 13.55
C PRO A 50 1.65 -15.23 14.69
N CYS A 51 2.34 -14.13 14.35
CA CYS A 51 2.97 -13.23 15.30
C CYS A 51 2.07 -12.09 15.81
N GLY A 52 0.84 -11.94 15.29
CA GLY A 52 -0.05 -10.88 15.75
C GLY A 52 -1.13 -10.43 14.77
N ILE A 53 -1.76 -9.31 15.11
CA ILE A 53 -2.87 -8.73 14.34
C ILE A 53 -2.40 -7.44 13.69
N TYR A 54 -2.53 -7.36 12.37
CA TYR A 54 -2.03 -6.25 11.57
C TYR A 54 -3.11 -5.64 10.70
N ARG A 55 -3.06 -4.32 10.53
CA ARG A 55 -3.92 -3.58 9.62
C ARG A 55 -3.25 -3.39 8.27
N TRP A 56 -3.96 -3.77 7.21
CA TRP A 56 -3.49 -3.74 5.83
C TRP A 56 -4.38 -2.85 4.98
N ASN A 57 -3.80 -2.19 3.97
CA ASN A 57 -4.62 -1.53 2.95
C ASN A 57 -5.36 -2.60 2.14
N LEU A 58 -6.60 -2.28 1.79
CA LEU A 58 -7.42 -3.15 0.96
C LEU A 58 -6.81 -3.32 -0.44
N PRO A 59 -6.96 -4.51 -1.07
CA PRO A 59 -6.49 -4.74 -2.44
C PRO A 59 -7.02 -3.74 -3.46
N LEU A 60 -6.25 -3.53 -4.53
CA LEU A 60 -6.61 -2.76 -5.73
C LEU A 60 -6.74 -3.74 -6.90
N PHE A 61 -7.49 -3.43 -7.96
CA PHE A 61 -7.59 -4.34 -9.11
C PHE A 61 -6.24 -4.63 -9.76
N LYS A 62 -5.36 -3.63 -9.82
CA LYS A 62 -3.98 -3.76 -10.34
C LYS A 62 -2.95 -4.25 -9.30
N LEU A 63 -3.36 -4.38 -8.04
CA LEU A 63 -2.52 -4.97 -7.00
C LEU A 63 -3.44 -5.77 -6.08
N PRO A 64 -3.82 -7.00 -6.49
CA PRO A 64 -4.88 -7.78 -5.84
C PRO A 64 -4.40 -8.43 -4.53
N TYR A 65 -3.50 -7.77 -3.81
CA TYR A 65 -2.91 -8.22 -2.57
C TYR A 65 -3.03 -7.14 -1.50
N HIS A 66 -3.15 -7.60 -0.25
CA HIS A 66 -3.07 -6.72 0.90
C HIS A 66 -1.68 -6.11 0.98
N HIS A 67 -1.61 -4.79 1.18
CA HIS A 67 -0.32 -4.11 1.19
C HIS A 67 -0.25 -3.01 2.26
N ILE A 68 0.97 -2.65 2.64
CA ILE A 68 1.27 -1.51 3.51
C ILE A 68 2.29 -0.65 2.79
N LEU A 69 2.03 0.65 2.76
CA LEU A 69 2.95 1.62 2.18
C LEU A 69 3.47 2.54 3.28
N GLU A 70 4.77 2.47 3.50
CA GLU A 70 5.50 3.29 4.45
C GLU A 70 6.34 4.34 3.73
N THR A 71 6.47 5.51 4.34
CA THR A 71 7.43 6.52 3.93
C THR A 71 8.48 6.70 5.03
N ARG A 72 9.74 6.78 4.62
CA ARG A 72 10.90 7.06 5.48
C ARG A 72 11.65 8.27 4.95
N GLU A 73 12.57 8.82 5.75
CA GLU A 73 13.42 9.94 5.34
C GLU A 73 12.62 11.12 4.76
N TYR A 74 11.55 11.56 5.44
CA TYR A 74 10.66 12.64 4.98
C TYR A 74 9.98 12.41 3.61
N GLY A 75 9.89 11.14 3.17
CA GLY A 75 9.27 10.76 1.90
C GLY A 75 10.26 10.43 0.79
N GLU A 76 11.58 10.52 1.04
CA GLU A 76 12.62 10.14 0.08
C GLU A 76 12.65 8.63 -0.21
N GLU A 77 12.26 7.82 0.78
CA GLU A 77 12.15 6.38 0.65
C GLU A 77 10.70 5.93 0.84
N ILE A 78 10.21 5.12 -0.09
CA ILE A 78 8.91 4.45 0.00
C ILE A 78 9.15 2.96 0.14
N LEU A 79 8.57 2.34 1.17
CA LEU A 79 8.52 0.89 1.29
C LEU A 79 7.10 0.42 1.00
N LEU A 80 7.00 -0.64 0.20
CA LEU A 80 5.77 -1.33 -0.11
C LEU A 80 5.91 -2.77 0.34
N HIS A 81 5.16 -3.14 1.38
CA HIS A 81 5.04 -4.50 1.87
C HIS A 81 3.78 -5.12 1.29
N ILE A 82 3.89 -6.27 0.64
CA ILE A 82 2.78 -6.94 -0.05
C ILE A 82 2.64 -8.35 0.53
N TYR A 83 1.49 -8.65 1.14
CA TYR A 83 1.20 -9.98 1.65
C TYR A 83 0.69 -10.89 0.55
N HIS A 84 1.40 -12.00 0.34
CA HIS A 84 1.05 -13.03 -0.62
C HIS A 84 0.53 -14.28 0.11
N PRO A 85 -0.81 -14.51 0.12
CA PRO A 85 -1.43 -15.52 0.98
C PRO A 85 -1.02 -16.95 0.62
N CYS A 86 -0.85 -17.27 -0.67
CA CYS A 86 -0.51 -18.64 -1.09
C CYS A 86 0.88 -19.07 -0.66
N THR A 87 1.79 -18.11 -0.44
CA THR A 87 3.16 -18.41 0.02
C THR A 87 3.35 -18.12 1.50
N GLN A 88 2.39 -17.46 2.16
CA GLN A 88 2.50 -16.97 3.55
C GLN A 88 3.75 -16.10 3.74
N ARG A 89 4.01 -15.21 2.77
CA ARG A 89 5.17 -14.32 2.78
C ARG A 89 4.77 -12.89 2.48
N VAL A 90 5.56 -11.97 3.00
CA VAL A 90 5.46 -10.54 2.72
C VAL A 90 6.66 -10.12 1.89
N VAL A 91 6.38 -9.76 0.64
CA VAL A 91 7.36 -9.22 -0.30
C VAL A 91 7.54 -7.74 0.00
N THR A 92 8.79 -7.31 0.17
CA THR A 92 9.11 -5.90 0.43
C THR A 92 9.82 -5.29 -0.76
N LEU A 93 9.19 -4.27 -1.33
CA LEU A 93 9.76 -3.43 -2.38
C LEU A 93 10.11 -2.06 -1.80
N MET A 94 11.19 -1.47 -2.29
CA MET A 94 11.65 -0.14 -1.88
C MET A 94 11.81 0.74 -3.11
N MET A 95 11.27 1.95 -3.04
CA MET A 95 11.56 3.01 -4.00
C MET A 95 12.55 4.00 -3.38
N ARG A 96 13.63 4.29 -4.11
CA ARG A 96 14.56 5.37 -3.78
C ARG A 96 14.99 6.08 -5.05
N LYS A 97 14.93 7.42 -5.09
CA LYS A 97 15.28 8.22 -6.27
C LYS A 97 14.64 7.68 -7.58
N ASN A 98 13.33 7.37 -7.54
CA ASN A 98 12.56 6.77 -8.65
C ASN A 98 13.00 5.38 -9.14
N HIS A 99 13.84 4.68 -8.38
CA HIS A 99 14.22 3.30 -8.67
C HIS A 99 13.53 2.36 -7.69
N TRP A 100 12.90 1.31 -8.21
CA TRP A 100 12.31 0.25 -7.40
C TRP A 100 13.27 -0.93 -7.30
N ILE A 101 13.44 -1.43 -6.08
CA ILE A 101 14.23 -2.62 -5.78
C ILE A 101 13.42 -3.58 -4.91
N CYS A 102 13.57 -4.88 -5.16
CA CYS A 102 13.04 -5.91 -4.28
C CYS A 102 14.05 -6.17 -3.16
N LEU A 103 13.66 -5.94 -1.90
CA LEU A 103 14.52 -6.19 -0.74
C LEU A 103 14.53 -7.68 -0.35
N GLY A 104 13.42 -8.37 -0.61
CA GLY A 104 13.25 -9.78 -0.32
C GLY A 104 11.82 -10.11 0.10
N ALA A 105 11.65 -11.32 0.62
CA ALA A 105 10.39 -11.79 1.16
C ALA A 105 10.58 -12.43 2.54
N THR A 106 9.83 -11.91 3.51
CA THR A 106 9.84 -12.36 4.89
C THR A 106 8.65 -13.30 5.11
N PRO A 107 8.82 -14.43 5.80
CA PRO A 107 7.69 -15.23 6.30
C PRO A 107 6.70 -14.38 7.11
N ASP A 108 5.41 -14.73 7.11
CA ASP A 108 4.40 -13.96 7.84
C ASP A 108 4.45 -14.15 9.37
N ASP A 109 5.18 -15.15 9.86
CA ASP A 109 5.50 -15.35 11.28
C ASP A 109 6.58 -14.39 11.82
N GLN A 110 7.25 -13.60 10.95
CA GLN A 110 8.29 -12.61 11.29
C GLN A 110 7.85 -11.18 10.94
N LEU A 111 6.54 -10.91 10.95
CA LEU A 111 6.01 -9.60 10.54
C LEU A 111 6.28 -8.48 11.55
N ASP A 112 6.42 -8.81 12.82
CA ASP A 112 6.72 -7.88 13.92
C ASP A 112 8.08 -7.20 13.74
N GLU A 113 9.06 -7.90 13.17
CA GLU A 113 10.37 -7.35 12.84
C GLU A 113 10.35 -6.46 11.57
N LEU A 114 9.32 -6.63 10.72
CA LEU A 114 9.26 -6.01 9.39
C LEU A 114 8.43 -4.73 9.34
N ILE A 115 7.23 -4.75 9.93
CA ILE A 115 6.21 -3.72 9.76
C ILE A 115 6.18 -2.82 11.01
N ALA A 116 6.07 -1.51 10.82
CA ALA A 116 6.04 -0.59 11.95
C ALA A 116 4.83 -0.81 12.88
N ASP A 117 5.03 -0.69 14.20
CA ASP A 117 4.00 -0.79 15.25
C ASP A 117 2.74 0.02 14.99
N ARG A 118 2.82 1.11 14.22
CA ARG A 118 1.64 1.92 13.89
C ARG A 118 0.55 1.12 13.16
N CYS A 119 0.90 -0.01 12.53
CA CYS A 119 -0.01 -0.92 11.88
C CYS A 119 -0.78 -1.83 12.86
N THR A 120 -0.36 -1.89 14.13
CA THR A 120 -1.09 -2.56 15.22
C THR A 120 -1.84 -1.54 16.11
N LYS A 121 -1.43 -0.27 16.12
CA LYS A 121 -2.04 0.81 16.90
C LYS A 121 -3.32 1.35 16.25
N THR A 122 -4.40 1.45 17.02
CA THR A 122 -5.74 1.85 16.52
C THR A 122 -6.11 3.31 16.78
N HIS A 123 -5.46 3.99 17.73
CA HIS A 123 -5.87 5.33 18.18
C HIS A 123 -5.79 6.40 17.09
N TRP A 124 -4.75 6.36 16.25
CA TRP A 124 -4.51 7.36 15.20
C TRP A 124 -5.47 7.22 14.01
N LEU A 125 -6.19 6.10 13.89
CA LEU A 125 -7.10 5.81 12.78
C LEU A 125 -8.34 6.73 12.78
N SER A 126 -8.65 7.35 13.91
CA SER A 126 -9.76 8.30 14.06
C SER A 126 -9.30 9.76 14.13
N TYR A 127 -8.00 10.03 14.00
CA TYR A 127 -7.50 11.40 13.99
C TYR A 127 -7.90 12.11 12.70
N PRO A 128 -8.33 13.39 12.76
CA PRO A 128 -8.64 14.14 11.56
C PRO A 128 -7.38 14.33 10.71
N ALA A 129 -7.53 14.27 9.38
CA ALA A 129 -6.46 14.63 8.47
C ALA A 129 -6.05 16.09 8.66
N SER A 130 -4.76 16.41 8.52
CA SER A 130 -4.24 17.78 8.55
C SER A 130 -4.74 18.62 7.38
N LYS A 131 -4.60 19.95 7.46
CA LYS A 131 -4.94 20.87 6.35
C LYS A 131 -4.21 20.48 5.05
N GLY A 132 -2.92 20.14 5.15
CA GLY A 132 -2.11 19.72 4.00
C GLY A 132 -2.60 18.42 3.38
N GLN A 133 -2.93 17.42 4.21
CA GLN A 133 -3.49 16.15 3.73
C GLN A 133 -4.82 16.34 3.02
N ARG A 134 -5.74 17.15 3.58
CA ARG A 134 -7.04 17.44 2.93
C ARG A 134 -6.86 18.13 1.58
N ILE A 135 -5.93 19.09 1.47
CA ILE A 135 -5.61 19.75 0.20
C ILE A 135 -5.05 18.73 -0.82
N ALA A 136 -4.17 17.82 -0.39
CA ALA A 136 -3.61 16.80 -1.25
C ALA A 136 -4.68 15.82 -1.75
N VAL A 137 -5.55 15.31 -0.87
CA VAL A 137 -6.69 14.47 -1.23
C VAL A 137 -7.58 15.19 -2.23
N LYS A 138 -7.97 16.45 -1.95
CA LYS A 138 -8.79 17.27 -2.86
C LYS A 138 -8.16 17.43 -4.26
N LYS A 139 -6.83 17.60 -4.34
CA LYS A 139 -6.12 17.65 -5.63
C LYS A 139 -6.15 16.33 -6.41
N ILE A 140 -6.27 15.20 -5.73
CA ILE A 140 -6.34 13.87 -6.34
C ILE A 140 -7.78 13.55 -6.74
N THR A 141 -8.75 13.87 -5.89
CA THR A 141 -10.15 13.43 -6.02
C THR A 141 -11.08 14.48 -6.63
N GLY A 142 -10.61 15.72 -6.77
CA GLY A 142 -11.45 16.87 -7.10
C GLY A 142 -12.39 17.26 -5.95
N ASP A 143 -13.40 18.08 -6.26
CA ASP A 143 -14.43 18.54 -5.32
C ASP A 143 -15.45 17.46 -4.91
N LYS A 144 -15.30 16.22 -5.39
CA LYS A 144 -16.30 15.14 -5.22
C LYS A 144 -16.30 14.46 -3.84
N VAL A 145 -15.46 14.89 -2.90
CA VAL A 145 -15.20 14.14 -1.66
C VAL A 145 -15.49 14.97 -0.40
N SER A 146 -16.04 14.28 0.61
CA SER A 146 -16.35 14.81 1.95
C SER A 146 -15.17 15.54 2.60
N PRO A 147 -15.40 16.70 3.27
CA PRO A 147 -14.35 17.43 3.98
C PRO A 147 -13.84 16.71 5.23
N LEU A 148 -14.59 15.72 5.73
CA LEU A 148 -14.27 14.94 6.91
C LEU A 148 -13.57 13.64 6.49
N ILE A 149 -12.25 13.60 6.65
CA ILE A 149 -11.44 12.41 6.40
C ILE A 149 -10.42 12.21 7.52
N THR A 150 -10.18 10.97 7.91
CA THR A 150 -9.12 10.63 8.88
C THR A 150 -7.73 10.77 8.26
N ALA A 151 -6.72 11.02 9.09
CA ALA A 151 -5.32 11.07 8.67
C ALA A 151 -4.87 9.75 8.04
N ALA A 152 -5.34 8.62 8.57
CA ALA A 152 -5.09 7.28 8.02
C ALA A 152 -5.63 7.14 6.59
N ASN A 153 -6.91 7.44 6.37
CA ASN A 153 -7.53 7.32 5.05
C ASN A 153 -6.92 8.30 4.05
N ALA A 154 -6.62 9.53 4.47
CA ALA A 154 -5.94 10.51 3.63
C ALA A 154 -4.56 10.01 3.17
N ASN A 155 -3.78 9.41 4.08
CA ASN A 155 -2.49 8.82 3.74
C ASN A 155 -2.64 7.67 2.74
N VAL A 156 -3.60 6.77 2.92
CA VAL A 156 -3.85 5.68 1.96
C VAL A 156 -4.15 6.23 0.56
N ILE A 157 -4.99 7.26 0.45
CA ILE A 157 -5.33 7.88 -0.85
C ILE A 157 -4.09 8.51 -1.51
N ILE A 158 -3.35 9.34 -0.75
CA ILE A 158 -2.15 10.02 -1.25
C ILE A 158 -1.10 9.01 -1.71
N HIS A 159 -0.84 8.00 -0.87
CA HIS A 159 0.13 6.95 -1.15
C HIS A 159 -0.31 6.05 -2.31
N THR A 160 -1.60 5.75 -2.43
CA THR A 160 -2.13 4.99 -3.57
C THR A 160 -1.90 5.74 -4.87
N GLN A 161 -2.09 7.06 -4.90
CA GLN A 161 -1.79 7.84 -6.11
C GLN A 161 -0.31 7.73 -6.53
N ASN A 162 0.61 7.75 -5.56
CA ASN A 162 2.03 7.55 -5.83
C ASN A 162 2.31 6.14 -6.35
N LEU A 163 1.72 5.13 -5.70
CA LEU A 163 1.81 3.72 -6.11
C LEU A 163 1.34 3.52 -7.55
N MET A 164 0.20 4.13 -7.93
CA MET A 164 -0.39 3.99 -9.26
C MET A 164 0.50 4.52 -10.38
N ASN A 165 1.39 5.48 -10.10
CA ASN A 165 2.37 5.95 -11.08
C ASN A 165 3.43 4.87 -11.40
N HIS A 166 3.60 3.88 -10.54
CA HIS A 166 4.62 2.83 -10.65
C HIS A 166 4.01 1.42 -10.76
N ILE A 167 2.68 1.32 -10.88
CA ILE A 167 1.97 0.04 -10.72
C ILE A 167 2.44 -1.04 -11.69
N ILE A 168 2.74 -0.68 -12.94
CA ILE A 168 3.22 -1.63 -13.97
C ILE A 168 4.56 -2.26 -13.56
N ILE A 169 5.47 -1.45 -13.00
CA ILE A 169 6.78 -1.94 -12.56
C ILE A 169 6.60 -2.84 -11.34
N ILE A 170 5.73 -2.46 -10.41
CA ILE A 170 5.45 -3.22 -9.19
C ILE A 170 4.79 -4.56 -9.51
N GLU A 171 3.79 -4.57 -10.40
CA GLU A 171 3.15 -5.79 -10.92
C GLU A 171 4.21 -6.73 -11.52
N LYS A 172 5.09 -6.20 -12.39
CA LYS A 172 6.17 -6.98 -13.00
C LYS A 172 7.12 -7.55 -11.94
N MET A 173 7.58 -6.73 -11.01
CA MET A 173 8.49 -7.15 -9.94
C MET A 173 7.88 -8.26 -9.07
N LEU A 174 6.59 -8.15 -8.76
CA LEU A 174 5.88 -9.14 -7.97
C LEU A 174 5.72 -10.45 -8.74
N ASN A 175 5.34 -10.39 -10.02
CA ASN A 175 5.22 -11.58 -10.86
C ASN A 175 6.58 -12.27 -11.05
N ASP A 176 7.64 -11.52 -11.36
CA ASP A 176 9.00 -12.06 -11.47
C ASP A 176 9.41 -12.78 -10.16
N TRP A 177 9.04 -12.22 -9.00
CA TRP A 177 9.29 -12.85 -7.71
C TRP A 177 8.44 -14.12 -7.52
N ILE A 178 7.14 -14.08 -7.81
CA ILE A 178 6.23 -15.23 -7.69
C ILE A 178 6.73 -16.37 -8.59
N ASP A 179 7.02 -16.10 -9.86
CA ASP A 179 7.45 -17.11 -10.83
C ASP A 179 8.74 -17.78 -10.37
N THR A 180 9.73 -16.98 -9.97
CA THR A 180 11.01 -17.50 -9.45
C THR A 180 10.80 -18.40 -8.22
N ASN A 181 9.90 -18.03 -7.31
CA ASN A 181 9.71 -18.76 -6.04
C ASN A 181 8.69 -19.91 -6.14
N THR A 182 7.84 -19.91 -7.17
CA THR A 182 6.87 -20.98 -7.43
C THR A 182 7.53 -22.11 -8.24
N LEU A 183 8.36 -21.77 -9.23
CA LEU A 183 9.14 -22.75 -10.00
C LEU A 183 10.13 -23.54 -9.14
N LEU A 184 10.69 -22.92 -8.10
CA LEU A 184 11.55 -23.60 -7.13
C LEU A 184 10.80 -24.66 -6.30
N ARG A 185 9.48 -24.56 -6.14
CA ARG A 185 8.69 -25.54 -5.39
C ARG A 185 8.34 -26.77 -6.21
N THR A 186 8.14 -26.63 -7.53
CA THR A 186 7.85 -27.77 -8.43
C THR A 186 9.07 -28.59 -8.81
N GLN A 187 10.30 -28.08 -8.62
CA GLN A 187 11.53 -28.83 -8.92
C GLN A 187 12.09 -29.61 -7.72
N ILE A 188 11.54 -29.40 -6.52
CA ILE A 188 11.99 -30.04 -5.27
C ILE A 188 10.94 -31.05 -4.74
N ALA A 189 9.74 -31.06 -5.33
CA ALA A 189 8.69 -32.05 -5.08
C ALA A 189 8.79 -33.21 -6.07
#